data_AF-A0A2D5RWV1-F1
#
_entry.id   AF-A0A2D5RWV1-F1
#
_cell.length_a   1.000
_cell.length_b   1.000
_cell.length_c   1.000
_cell.angle_alpha   90.00
_cell.angle_beta   90.00
_cell.angle_gamma   90.00
#
_symmetry.space_group_name_H-M   'P 1'
#
loop_
_entity.id
_entity.type
_entity.pdbx_description
1 polymer ?
#
loop_
_entity_poly.entity_id
_entity_poly.type
_entity_poly.pdbx_seq_one_letter_code
_entity_poly.pdbx_strand_id
1 'polypeptide(L)' 'MANLKQQDVEPTDDCIECGNEIPEERRKAVNTNLCIGCAEMQEIKRKQFRR' A
#
# COMPACT_ATOMS: atom_id res chain seq x y z
N MET A 1 -15.08 -2.48 23.95
CA MET A 1 -13.83 -2.90 23.30
C MET A 1 -14.07 -2.91 21.80
N ALA A 2 -13.61 -1.91 21.07
CA ALA A 2 -13.83 -1.83 19.63
C ALA A 2 -12.91 -2.85 18.93
N ASN A 3 -13.46 -3.98 18.49
CA ASN A 3 -12.78 -4.91 17.59
C ASN A 3 -12.73 -4.23 16.21
N LEU A 4 -11.66 -3.49 15.96
CA LEU A 4 -11.32 -3.04 14.62
C LEU A 4 -10.90 -4.29 13.85
N LYS A 5 -11.86 -4.97 13.21
CA LYS A 5 -11.57 -6.02 12.24
C LYS A 5 -10.55 -5.43 11.27
N GLN A 6 -9.31 -5.93 11.30
CA GLN A 6 -8.35 -5.70 10.23
C GLN A 6 -9.08 -6.12 8.96
N GLN A 7 -9.48 -5.16 8.14
CA GLN A 7 -10.00 -5.47 6.81
C GLN A 7 -8.91 -6.30 6.15
N ASP A 8 -9.22 -7.55 5.85
CA ASP A 8 -8.39 -8.43 5.03
C ASP A 8 -8.21 -7.73 3.70
N VAL A 9 -7.15 -6.92 3.59
CA VAL A 9 -6.73 -6.32 2.33
C VAL A 9 -6.21 -7.49 1.52
N GLU A 10 -7.04 -8.00 0.62
CA GLU A 10 -6.60 -9.02 -0.33
C GLU A 10 -5.44 -8.44 -1.13
N PRO A 11 -4.23 -9.03 -1.03
CA PRO A 11 -3.08 -8.53 -1.74
C PRO A 11 -3.32 -8.70 -3.24
N THR A 12 -3.39 -7.58 -3.96
CA THR A 12 -3.58 -7.60 -5.42
C THR A 12 -2.23 -7.76 -6.11
N ASP A 13 -2.22 -8.45 -7.25
CA ASP A 13 -1.05 -8.52 -8.11
C ASP A 13 -0.73 -7.17 -8.76
N ASP A 14 -1.74 -6.30 -8.92
CA ASP A 14 -1.63 -5.00 -9.56
C ASP A 14 -1.83 -3.84 -8.58
N CYS A 15 -1.15 -2.73 -8.83
CA CYS A 15 -1.27 -1.49 -8.06
C CYS A 15 -2.63 -0.84 -8.29
N ILE A 16 -3.38 -0.57 -7.22
CA ILE A 16 -4.70 0.06 -7.33
C ILE A 16 -4.67 1.50 -7.84
N GLU A 17 -3.52 2.18 -7.78
CA GLU A 17 -3.39 3.59 -8.20
C GLU A 17 -3.00 3.73 -9.67
N CYS A 18 -2.11 2.86 -10.16
CA CYS A 18 -1.54 2.99 -11.51
C CYS A 18 -1.72 1.76 -12.40
N GLY A 19 -2.29 0.67 -11.88
CA GLY A 19 -2.50 -0.58 -12.62
C GLY A 19 -1.22 -1.34 -12.93
N ASN A 20 -0.09 -0.95 -12.34
CA ASN A 20 1.20 -1.58 -12.59
C ASN A 20 1.39 -2.80 -11.70
N GLU A 21 2.02 -3.86 -12.22
CA GLU A 21 2.28 -5.08 -11.46
C GLU A 21 3.11 -4.78 -10.19
N ILE A 22 2.64 -5.28 -9.05
CA ILE A 22 3.33 -5.22 -7.76
C ILE A 22 4.18 -6.49 -7.66
N PRO A 23 5.52 -6.39 -7.53
CA PRO A 23 6.35 -7.57 -7.42
C PRO A 23 5.99 -8.40 -6.19
N GLU A 24 6.05 -9.73 -6.33
CA GLU A 24 5.67 -10.68 -5.27
C GLU A 24 6.44 -10.45 -3.96
N GLU A 25 7.74 -10.14 -4.06
CA GLU A 25 8.57 -9.78 -2.91
C GLU A 25 7.95 -8.64 -2.09
N ARG A 26 7.38 -7.64 -2.78
CA ARG A 26 6.76 -6.50 -2.12
C ARG A 26 5.41 -6.85 -1.50
N ARG A 27 4.62 -7.70 -2.15
CA ARG A 27 3.34 -8.20 -1.61
C ARG A 27 3.55 -9.03 -0.34
N LYS A 28 4.60 -9.87 -0.34
CA LYS A 28 5.01 -10.68 0.82
C LYS A 28 5.59 -9.83 1.95
N ALA A 29 6.40 -8.83 1.63
CA ALA A 29 7.08 -8.01 2.63
C ALA A 29 6.14 -7.08 3.40
N VAL A 30 5.10 -6.55 2.73
CA VAL A 30 4.20 -5.58 3.37
C VAL A 30 2.82 -5.69 2.76
N ASN A 31 1.80 -5.84 3.61
CA ASN A 31 0.41 -6.00 3.22
C ASN A 31 -0.17 -4.69 2.64
N THR A 32 0.03 -4.46 1.35
CA THR A 32 -0.45 -3.26 0.62
C THR A 32 -0.79 -3.59 -0.81
N ASN A 33 -1.73 -2.83 -1.37
CA ASN A 33 -2.16 -2.93 -2.78
C ASN A 33 -1.53 -1.83 -3.66
N LEU A 34 -0.38 -1.30 -3.23
CA LEU A 34 0.37 -0.26 -3.94
C LEU A 34 1.73 -0.78 -4.39
N CYS A 35 2.10 -0.44 -5.64
CA CYS A 35 3.48 -0.60 -6.08
C CYS A 35 4.42 0.33 -5.31
N ILE A 36 5.71 0.02 -5.35
CA ILE A 36 6.74 0.77 -4.61
C ILE A 36 6.70 2.27 -4.92
N GLY A 37 6.56 2.65 -6.19
CA GLY A 37 6.53 4.06 -6.59
C GLY A 37 5.32 4.83 -6.05
N CYS A 38 4.12 4.21 -6.08
CA CYS A 38 2.92 4.83 -5.50
C CYS A 38 3.00 4.93 -3.97
N ALA A 39 3.57 3.91 -3.31
CA ALA A 39 3.80 3.92 -1.88
C ALA A 39 4.78 5.04 -1.47
N GLU A 40 5.91 5.18 -2.17
CA GLU A 40 6.88 6.26 -1.94
C GLU A 40 6.26 7.65 -2.10
N MET A 41 5.46 7.85 -3.15
CA MET A 41 4.73 9.10 -3.35
C MET A 41 3.76 9.41 -2.21
N GLN A 42 3.07 8.41 -1.68
CA GLN A 42 2.22 8.61 -0.49
C GLN A 42 3.05 9.01 0.73
N GLU A 43 4.22 8.39 0.95
CA GLU A 43 5.09 8.74 2.06
C GLU A 43 5.64 10.16 1.94
N ILE A 44 6.05 10.59 0.74
CA ILE A 44 6.48 11.97 0.47
C ILE A 44 5.36 12.95 0.80
N LYS A 45 4.14 12.71 0.29
CA LYS A 45 2.97 13.55 0.59
C LYS A 45 2.73 13.61 2.10
N ARG A 46 2.71 12.47 2.80
CA ARG A 46 2.49 12.41 4.25
C ARG A 46 3.55 13.19 5.04
N LYS A 47 4.82 13.15 4.62
CA LYS A 47 5.90 13.94 5.25
C LYS A 47 5.71 15.43 5.00
N GLN A 48 5.28 15.83 3.80
CA GLN A 48 5.05 17.23 3.44
C GLN A 48 3.87 17.86 4.19
N PHE A 49 2.78 17.12 4.42
CA PHE A 49 1.58 17.61 5.11
C PHE A 49 1.65 17.53 6.65
N ARG A 50 2.76 17.06 7.23
CA ARG A 50 2.98 17.03 8.69
C ARG A 50 3.65 18.30 9.25
N ARG A 51 3.73 19.38 8.46
CA ARG A 51 4.32 20.66 8.86
C ARG A 51 3.29 21.62 9.45
#